data_AF-A0A3D3IW94-F1
#
_entry.id   AF-A0A3D3IW94-F1
#
_cell.length_a   1.000
_cell.length_b   1.000
_cell.length_c   1.000
_cell.angle_alpha   90.00
_cell.angle_beta   90.00
_cell.angle_gamma   90.00
#
_symmetry.space_group_name_H-M   'P 1'
#
loop_
_entity.id
_entity.type
_entity.pdbx_description
1 polymer ?
#
loop_
_entity_poly.entity_id
_entity_poly.type
_entity_poly.pdbx_seq_one_letter_code
_entity_poly.pdbx_strand_id
1 'polypeptide(L)'
;FDILRSKGHPFYRSYFKDVAEVSAPDDRTVIFALGNVNNKELPTILAELPVLPKHYWTSENRDFSQTTLNAPLGSGPYKIKLVDAPRKIVLERDPNYWGKDLPVNRGKYNFDLITYDYFRDPIVLLQAFFAGQLDVQVENVAKSWATSYNTAPVKDG
;
A
#
# COMPACT_ATOMS: atom_id res chain seq x y z
N PHE A 1 10.81 6.14 11.22
CA PHE A 1 10.17 6.00 12.54
C PHE A 1 9.58 7.33 13.02
N ASP A 2 10.39 8.34 13.32
CA ASP A 2 9.92 9.58 14.00
C ASP A 2 8.86 10.36 13.23
N ILE A 3 9.00 10.50 11.90
CA ILE A 3 8.05 11.26 11.10
C ILE A 3 6.64 10.63 11.12
N LEU A 4 6.55 9.29 11.17
CA LEU A 4 5.29 8.57 11.29
C LEU A 4 4.66 8.77 12.68
N ARG A 5 5.47 8.73 13.75
CA ARG A 5 5.01 8.91 15.14
C ARG A 5 4.55 10.35 15.43
N SER A 6 5.19 11.33 14.79
CA SER A 6 4.94 12.75 15.00
C SER A 6 3.84 13.31 14.10
N LYS A 7 3.92 13.03 12.79
CA LYS A 7 3.06 13.63 11.75
C LYS A 7 2.20 12.62 10.98
N GLY A 8 2.42 11.32 11.16
CA GLY A 8 1.63 10.28 10.51
C GLY A 8 0.27 10.06 11.17
N HIS A 9 -0.42 9.02 10.71
CA HIS A 9 -1.69 8.60 11.30
C HIS A 9 -1.55 8.40 12.83
N PRO A 10 -2.48 8.91 13.67
CA PRO A 10 -2.37 8.84 15.13
C PRO A 10 -2.12 7.43 15.69
N PHE A 11 -2.56 6.41 14.96
CA PHE A 11 -2.24 5.01 15.21
C PHE A 11 -0.75 4.78 15.48
N TYR A 12 0.16 5.31 14.65
CA TYR A 12 1.59 5.07 14.80
C TYR A 12 2.15 5.54 16.14
N ARG A 13 1.63 6.64 16.69
CA ARG A 13 2.03 7.14 18.01
C ARG A 13 1.64 6.18 19.12
N SER A 14 0.42 5.66 19.07
CA SER A 14 -0.07 4.68 20.04
C SER A 14 0.65 3.34 19.88
N TYR A 15 0.81 2.88 18.64
CA TYR A 15 1.33 1.56 18.29
C TYR A 15 2.81 1.39 18.66
N PHE A 16 3.59 2.48 18.62
CA PHE A 16 5.01 2.46 18.99
C PHE A 16 5.32 3.19 20.31
N LYS A 17 4.31 3.35 21.19
CA LYS A 17 4.48 4.07 22.47
C LYS A 17 5.50 3.42 23.42
N ASP A 18 5.63 2.10 23.34
CA ASP A 18 6.47 1.29 24.21
C ASP A 18 7.92 1.18 23.71
N VAL A 19 8.28 1.90 22.63
CA VAL A 19 9.67 2.06 22.20
C VAL A 19 10.32 3.16 23.04
N ALA A 20 11.33 2.79 23.83
CA ALA A 20 12.06 3.70 24.69
C ALA A 20 13.11 4.51 23.91
N GLU A 21 13.86 3.86 23.03
CA GLU A 21 14.94 4.47 22.26
C GLU A 21 15.07 3.84 20.87
N VAL A 22 15.51 4.65 19.91
CA VAL A 22 15.88 4.19 18.56
C VAL A 22 17.28 4.71 18.25
N SER A 23 18.19 3.83 17.87
CA SER A 23 19.55 4.19 17.47
C SER A 23 19.96 3.47 16.18
N ALA A 24 20.92 4.05 15.47
CA ALA A 24 21.50 3.49 14.24
C ALA A 24 23.03 3.53 14.39
N PRO A 25 23.66 2.47 14.95
CA PRO A 25 25.10 2.47 15.21
C PRO A 25 25.95 2.48 13.93
N ASP A 26 25.37 2.09 12.79
CA ASP A 26 25.97 2.11 11.47
C ASP A 26 24.89 2.23 10.37
N ASP A 27 25.30 2.32 9.11
CA ASP A 27 24.42 2.55 7.96
C ASP A 27 23.42 1.41 7.67
N ARG A 28 23.62 0.22 8.24
CA ARG A 28 22.84 -1.00 7.96
C ARG A 28 22.15 -1.58 9.18
N THR A 29 22.29 -0.95 10.34
CA THR A 29 21.74 -1.43 11.61
C THR A 29 20.83 -0.39 12.24
N VAL A 30 19.62 -0.82 12.63
CA VAL A 30 18.71 -0.03 13.48
C VAL A 30 18.39 -0.86 14.72
N ILE A 31 18.54 -0.23 15.89
CA ILE A 31 18.26 -0.83 17.20
C ILE A 31 17.06 -0.11 17.80
N PHE A 32 16.07 -0.89 18.23
CA PHE A 32 14.92 -0.42 19.00
C PHE A 32 15.04 -0.93 20.44
N ALA A 33 15.26 -0.04 21.40
CA ALA A 33 15.18 -0.39 22.81
C ALA A 33 13.71 -0.36 23.25
N LEU A 34 13.22 -1.47 23.80
CA LEU A 34 11.82 -1.61 24.21
C LEU A 34 11.69 -1.23 25.69
N GLY A 35 10.81 -0.28 26.01
CA GLY A 35 10.56 0.17 27.37
C GLY A 35 9.63 -0.76 28.17
N ASN A 36 8.77 -1.53 27.49
CA ASN A 36 7.87 -2.49 28.10
C ASN A 36 8.11 -3.90 27.54
N VAL A 37 8.70 -4.77 28.35
CA VAL A 37 9.01 -6.16 27.98
C VAL A 37 7.78 -7.08 27.92
N ASN A 38 6.62 -6.63 28.42
CA ASN A 38 5.39 -7.44 28.38
C ASN A 38 4.66 -7.34 27.05
N ASN A 39 5.00 -6.36 26.20
CA ASN A 39 4.43 -6.22 24.86
C ASN A 39 5.19 -7.13 23.87
N LYS A 40 4.81 -8.41 23.84
CA LYS A 40 5.46 -9.45 23.01
C LYS A 40 5.25 -9.26 21.51
N GLU A 41 4.26 -8.49 21.11
CA GLU A 41 3.92 -8.25 19.70
C GLU A 41 4.76 -7.13 19.09
N LEU A 42 5.26 -6.21 19.92
CA LEU A 42 5.98 -5.01 19.49
C LEU A 42 7.17 -5.30 18.54
N PRO A 43 8.02 -6.34 18.74
CA PRO A 43 9.09 -6.65 17.79
C PRO A 43 8.57 -6.97 16.38
N THR A 44 7.49 -7.77 16.28
CA THR A 44 6.88 -8.14 14.99
C THR A 44 6.28 -6.91 14.32
N ILE A 45 5.55 -6.10 15.09
CA ILE A 45 4.98 -4.83 14.66
C ILE A 45 6.06 -3.87 14.11
N LEU A 46 7.21 -3.79 14.78
CA LEU A 46 8.33 -2.95 14.31
C LEU A 46 8.93 -3.46 13.00
N ALA A 47 8.90 -4.77 12.75
CA ALA A 47 9.35 -5.34 11.48
C ALA A 47 8.43 -5.00 10.30
N GLU A 48 7.17 -4.64 10.58
CA GLU A 48 6.19 -4.19 9.57
C GLU A 48 6.27 -2.67 9.29
N LEU A 49 7.15 -1.94 9.97
CA LEU A 49 7.28 -0.50 9.80
C LEU A 49 7.65 -0.15 8.35
N PRO A 50 6.88 0.71 7.66
CA PRO A 50 7.26 1.14 6.32
C PRO A 50 8.54 1.99 6.38
N VAL A 51 9.51 1.65 5.53
CA VAL A 51 10.75 2.40 5.38
C VAL A 51 10.53 3.53 4.37
N LEU A 52 10.58 4.76 4.85
CA LEU A 52 10.38 5.96 4.03
C LEU A 52 11.73 6.61 3.65
N PRO A 53 11.92 7.02 2.38
CA PRO A 53 13.15 7.67 1.94
C PRO A 53 13.28 9.08 2.55
N LYS A 54 14.22 9.25 3.49
CA LYS A 54 14.47 10.55 4.17
C LYS A 54 14.70 11.69 3.16
N HIS A 55 15.57 11.46 2.18
CA HIS A 55 15.92 12.46 1.17
C HIS A 55 14.71 12.96 0.35
N TYR A 56 13.69 12.13 0.17
CA TYR A 56 12.44 12.53 -0.49
C TYR A 56 11.58 13.35 0.48
N TRP A 57 11.29 12.83 1.67
CA TRP A 57 10.33 13.46 2.60
C TRP A 57 10.86 14.71 3.32
N THR A 58 12.16 14.97 3.27
CA THR A 58 12.77 16.20 3.80
C THR A 58 13.21 17.16 2.70
N SER A 59 12.88 16.91 1.43
CA SER A 59 13.19 17.86 0.35
C SER A 59 12.39 19.15 0.51
N GLU A 60 12.91 20.26 -0.03
CA GLU A 60 12.16 21.52 -0.08
C GLU A 60 10.79 21.32 -0.74
N ASN A 61 9.79 22.07 -0.27
CA ASN A 61 8.40 22.03 -0.74
C ASN A 61 7.61 20.74 -0.47
N ARG A 62 8.02 19.92 0.49
CA ARG A 62 7.21 18.78 0.96
C ARG A 62 6.85 18.91 2.43
N ASP A 63 5.55 18.94 2.68
CA ASP A 63 5.01 18.78 4.02
C ASP A 63 4.34 17.41 4.14
N PHE A 64 4.92 16.55 4.98
CA PHE A 64 4.42 15.21 5.26
C PHE A 64 2.98 15.21 5.80
N SER A 65 2.53 16.30 6.44
CA SER A 65 1.19 16.39 7.00
C SER A 65 0.10 16.76 5.97
N GLN A 66 0.49 17.16 4.76
CA GLN A 66 -0.43 17.60 3.73
C GLN A 66 -0.86 16.45 2.81
N THR A 67 -2.09 16.54 2.32
CA THR A 67 -2.55 15.68 1.23
C THR A 67 -1.85 16.08 -0.07
N THR A 68 -1.46 15.10 -0.88
CA THR A 68 -0.82 15.35 -2.17
C THR A 68 -1.26 14.33 -3.20
N LEU A 69 -1.30 14.75 -4.46
CA LEU A 69 -1.43 13.87 -5.62
C LEU A 69 -0.08 13.53 -6.25
N ASN A 70 1.02 14.09 -5.72
CA ASN A 70 2.35 13.78 -6.18
C ASN A 70 2.68 12.33 -5.81
N ALA A 71 3.07 11.54 -6.82
CA ALA A 71 3.52 10.17 -6.63
C ALA A 71 4.68 10.10 -5.62
N PRO A 72 4.50 9.46 -4.44
CA PRO A 72 5.58 9.30 -3.47
C PRO A 72 6.65 8.34 -3.99
N LEU A 73 7.90 8.61 -3.60
CA LEU A 73 8.99 7.66 -3.81
C LEU A 73 8.87 6.52 -2.78
N GLY A 74 8.91 5.29 -3.27
CA GLY A 74 8.91 4.07 -2.46
C GLY A 74 9.98 3.09 -2.92
N SER A 75 10.14 2.00 -2.16
CA SER A 75 11.10 0.92 -2.44
C SER A 75 10.42 -0.36 -2.95
N GLY A 76 9.12 -0.31 -3.23
CA GLY A 76 8.32 -1.45 -3.66
C GLY A 76 8.50 -1.81 -5.14
N PRO A 77 7.85 -2.90 -5.59
CA PRO A 77 7.96 -3.42 -6.96
C PRO A 77 7.18 -2.62 -8.00
N TYR A 78 6.32 -1.68 -7.58
CA TYR A 78 5.56 -0.81 -8.47
C TYR A 78 5.77 0.66 -8.13
N LYS A 79 5.80 1.50 -9.17
CA LYS A 79 5.78 2.96 -9.10
C LYS A 79 4.40 3.46 -9.52
N ILE A 80 4.01 4.63 -9.03
CA ILE A 80 2.80 5.29 -9.52
C ILE A 80 3.13 5.92 -10.88
N LYS A 81 2.50 5.41 -11.93
CA LYS A 81 2.62 5.91 -13.30
C LYS A 81 1.67 7.08 -13.57
N LEU A 82 0.46 7.00 -13.04
CA LEU A 82 -0.58 8.01 -13.24
C LEU A 82 -1.45 8.15 -12.00
N VAL A 83 -1.75 9.40 -11.65
CA VAL A 83 -2.83 9.77 -10.73
C VAL A 83 -3.81 10.65 -11.50
N ASP A 84 -5.01 10.14 -11.72
CA ASP A 84 -6.11 10.84 -12.38
C ASP A 84 -7.28 10.94 -11.40
N ALA A 85 -7.17 11.87 -10.45
CA ALA A 85 -8.10 11.98 -9.34
C ALA A 85 -9.44 12.62 -9.78
N PRO A 86 -10.60 12.12 -9.31
CA PRO A 86 -10.80 10.99 -8.38
C PRO A 86 -11.02 9.63 -9.11
N ARG A 87 -10.72 9.54 -10.40
CA ARG A 87 -11.14 8.44 -11.29
C ARG A 87 -10.26 7.21 -11.20
N LYS A 88 -8.94 7.34 -11.29
CA LYS A 88 -8.04 6.17 -11.34
C LYS A 88 -6.60 6.43 -10.92
N ILE A 89 -5.93 5.36 -10.54
CA ILE A 89 -4.48 5.30 -10.33
C ILE A 89 -3.92 4.15 -11.16
N VAL A 90 -2.81 4.39 -11.86
CA VAL A 90 -2.08 3.35 -12.59
C VAL A 90 -0.74 3.13 -11.92
N LEU A 91 -0.47 1.88 -11.55
CA LEU A 91 0.83 1.42 -11.08
C LEU A 91 1.58 0.74 -12.23
N GLU A 92 2.89 0.96 -12.30
CA GLU A 92 3.77 0.33 -13.28
C GLU A 92 4.91 -0.39 -12.57
N ARG A 93 5.18 -1.62 -13.00
CA ARG A 93 6.22 -2.46 -12.41
C ARG A 93 7.60 -1.83 -12.64
N ASP A 94 8.40 -1.75 -11.59
CA ASP A 94 9.78 -1.28 -11.69
C ASP A 94 10.69 -2.41 -12.20
N PRO A 95 11.25 -2.33 -13.43
CA PRO A 95 12.16 -3.36 -13.93
C PRO A 95 13.45 -3.47 -13.10
N ASN A 96 13.77 -2.41 -12.33
CA ASN A 96 14.94 -2.31 -11.48
C ASN A 96 14.62 -2.54 -9.99
N TYR A 97 13.48 -3.14 -9.66
CA TYR A 97 13.12 -3.46 -8.28
C TYR A 97 14.22 -4.31 -7.61
N TRP A 98 14.84 -3.77 -6.56
CA TRP A 98 15.95 -4.37 -5.84
C TRP A 98 15.63 -5.76 -5.27
N GLY A 99 14.36 -6.00 -4.91
CA GLY A 99 13.91 -7.21 -4.26
C GLY A 99 13.40 -8.30 -5.21
N LYS A 100 13.52 -8.13 -6.53
CA LYS A 100 12.87 -9.00 -7.53
C LYS A 100 13.25 -10.49 -7.41
N ASP A 101 14.52 -10.76 -7.09
CA ASP A 101 15.06 -12.13 -7.06
C ASP A 101 15.08 -12.75 -5.65
N LEU A 102 14.67 -11.99 -4.63
CA LEU A 102 14.61 -12.45 -3.25
C LEU A 102 13.59 -13.59 -3.10
N PRO A 103 13.89 -14.66 -2.32
CA PRO A 103 12.98 -15.80 -2.17
C PRO A 103 11.55 -15.42 -1.78
N VAL A 104 11.39 -14.40 -0.93
CA VAL A 104 10.07 -13.91 -0.47
C VAL A 104 9.20 -13.28 -1.56
N ASN A 105 9.81 -12.92 -2.69
CA ASN A 105 9.17 -12.19 -3.80
C ASN A 105 9.04 -13.01 -5.09
N ARG A 106 9.70 -14.17 -5.18
CA ARG A 106 9.61 -15.04 -6.36
C ARG A 106 8.15 -15.46 -6.60
N GLY A 107 7.68 -15.29 -7.84
CA GLY A 107 6.29 -15.57 -8.25
C GLY A 107 5.28 -14.47 -7.94
N LYS A 108 5.72 -13.34 -7.36
CA LYS A 108 4.88 -12.16 -7.11
C LYS A 108 5.16 -11.06 -8.15
N TYR A 109 4.24 -10.10 -8.22
CA TYR A 109 4.38 -8.87 -9.01
C TYR A 109 4.50 -9.14 -10.52
N ASN A 110 3.59 -9.97 -11.03
CA ASN A 110 3.66 -10.51 -12.39
C ASN A 110 3.14 -9.55 -13.48
N PHE A 111 2.22 -8.65 -13.13
CA PHE A 111 1.63 -7.69 -14.07
C PHE A 111 2.55 -6.49 -14.31
N ASP A 112 2.61 -6.01 -15.54
CA ASP A 112 3.38 -4.79 -15.86
C ASP A 112 2.64 -3.52 -15.43
N LEU A 113 1.32 -3.53 -15.55
CA LEU A 113 0.45 -2.43 -15.15
C LEU A 113 -0.66 -2.97 -14.25
N ILE A 114 -0.96 -2.22 -13.19
CA ILE A 114 -2.14 -2.44 -12.35
C ILE A 114 -2.93 -1.14 -12.34
N THR A 115 -4.18 -1.19 -12.80
CA THR A 115 -5.07 -0.04 -12.80
C THR A 115 -6.11 -0.21 -11.69
N TYR A 116 -6.21 0.81 -10.84
CA TYR A 116 -7.30 0.95 -9.87
C TYR A 116 -8.26 2.00 -10.39
N ASP A 117 -9.41 1.55 -10.91
CA ASP A 117 -10.52 2.43 -11.29
C ASP A 117 -11.49 2.58 -10.11
N TYR A 118 -11.83 3.82 -9.78
CA TYR A 118 -12.68 4.14 -8.64
C TYR A 118 -14.12 4.41 -9.08
N PHE A 119 -15.04 3.62 -8.54
CA PHE A 119 -16.48 3.77 -8.75
C PHE A 119 -17.15 4.18 -7.44
N ARG A 120 -18.06 5.16 -7.53
CA ARG A 120 -18.88 5.61 -6.38
C ARG A 120 -20.08 4.69 -6.15
N ASP A 121 -20.53 4.02 -7.19
CA ASP A 121 -21.70 3.15 -7.19
C ASP A 121 -21.28 1.70 -7.51
N PRO A 122 -21.50 0.74 -6.59
CA PRO A 122 -21.15 -0.65 -6.80
C PRO A 122 -21.94 -1.33 -7.92
N ILE A 123 -23.14 -0.83 -8.27
CA ILE A 123 -23.92 -1.35 -9.41
C ILE A 123 -23.22 -1.00 -10.71
N VAL A 124 -22.76 0.24 -10.87
CA VAL A 124 -22.01 0.68 -12.06
C VAL A 124 -20.70 -0.10 -12.17
N LEU A 125 -20.01 -0.32 -11.05
CA LEU A 125 -18.82 -1.17 -11.00
C LEU A 125 -19.14 -2.58 -11.54
N LEU A 126 -20.19 -3.22 -11.04
CA LEU A 126 -20.56 -4.57 -11.47
C LEU A 126 -20.91 -4.64 -12.97
N GLN A 127 -21.56 -3.61 -13.52
CA GLN A 127 -21.82 -3.55 -14.96
C GLN A 127 -20.53 -3.36 -15.77
N ALA A 128 -19.59 -2.54 -15.30
CA ALA A 128 -18.28 -2.39 -15.94
C ALA A 128 -17.49 -3.71 -15.94
N PHE A 129 -17.58 -4.49 -14.85
CA PHE A 129 -17.02 -5.83 -14.77
C PHE A 129 -17.64 -6.78 -15.81
N PHE A 130 -18.97 -6.87 -15.89
CA PHE A 130 -19.63 -7.69 -16.92
C PHE A 130 -19.35 -7.22 -18.35
N ALA A 131 -19.04 -5.95 -18.55
CA ALA A 131 -18.61 -5.41 -19.83
C ALA A 131 -17.12 -5.69 -20.17
N GLY A 132 -16.39 -6.41 -19.32
CA GLY A 132 -14.97 -6.73 -19.52
C GLY A 132 -14.03 -5.53 -19.32
N GLN A 133 -14.48 -4.46 -18.67
CA GLN A 133 -13.65 -3.28 -18.39
C GLN A 133 -12.77 -3.46 -17.14
N LEU A 134 -13.09 -4.44 -16.32
CA LEU A 134 -12.37 -4.78 -15.09
C LEU A 134 -12.01 -6.25 -15.10
N ASP A 135 -10.76 -6.58 -14.76
CA ASP A 135 -10.30 -7.98 -14.69
C ASP A 135 -10.72 -8.68 -13.39
N VAL A 136 -10.92 -7.90 -12.31
CA VAL A 136 -11.22 -8.41 -10.97
C VAL A 136 -12.28 -7.54 -10.31
N GLN A 137 -13.31 -8.19 -9.77
CA GLN A 137 -14.29 -7.57 -8.87
C GLN A 137 -14.47 -8.44 -7.62
N VAL A 138 -14.40 -7.81 -6.44
CA VAL A 138 -14.60 -8.49 -5.15
C VAL A 138 -16.02 -8.20 -4.68
N GLU A 139 -16.88 -9.23 -4.71
CA GLU A 139 -18.25 -9.12 -4.22
C GLU A 139 -18.31 -9.26 -2.70
N ASN A 140 -18.84 -8.24 -2.02
CA ASN A 140 -19.05 -8.24 -0.57
C ASN A 140 -20.53 -8.09 -0.18
N VAL A 141 -21.45 -8.06 -1.16
CA VAL A 141 -22.90 -7.96 -0.94
C VAL A 141 -23.57 -9.29 -1.25
N ALA A 142 -24.05 -9.98 -0.20
CA ALA A 142 -24.68 -11.30 -0.32
C ALA A 142 -25.86 -11.34 -1.30
N LYS A 143 -26.68 -10.28 -1.34
CA LYS A 143 -27.78 -10.15 -2.31
C LYS A 143 -27.26 -10.15 -3.76
N SER A 144 -26.25 -9.33 -4.06
CA SER A 144 -25.67 -9.25 -5.40
C SER A 144 -25.04 -10.57 -5.81
N TRP A 145 -24.31 -11.21 -4.89
CA TRP A 145 -23.76 -12.54 -5.10
C TRP A 145 -24.85 -13.56 -5.50
N ALA A 146 -25.98 -13.55 -4.77
CA ALA A 146 -27.06 -14.50 -5.00
C ALA A 146 -27.84 -14.25 -6.30
N THR A 147 -27.99 -12.99 -6.75
CA THR A 147 -28.95 -12.68 -7.82
C THR A 147 -28.39 -11.96 -9.05
N SER A 148 -27.21 -11.35 -8.97
CA SER A 148 -26.72 -10.43 -10.01
C SER A 148 -25.78 -11.07 -11.05
N TYR A 149 -25.25 -12.29 -10.81
CA TYR A 149 -24.27 -12.95 -11.67
C TYR A 149 -24.88 -13.91 -12.71
N ASN A 150 -26.21 -13.91 -12.87
CA ASN A 150 -26.90 -14.68 -13.90
C ASN A 150 -26.91 -13.93 -15.25
N THR A 151 -25.71 -13.66 -15.80
CA THR A 151 -25.51 -12.88 -17.04
C THR A 151 -24.78 -13.72 -18.10
N ALA A 152 -24.83 -13.32 -19.37
CA ALA A 152 -24.14 -14.05 -20.45
C ALA A 152 -22.61 -14.11 -20.27
N PRO A 153 -21.90 -13.00 -19.95
CA PRO A 153 -20.44 -13.03 -19.75
C PRO A 153 -19.97 -14.02 -18.68
N VAL A 154 -20.80 -14.29 -17.66
CA VAL A 154 -20.47 -15.26 -16.60
C VAL A 154 -20.68 -16.71 -17.06
N LYS A 155 -21.65 -16.94 -17.95
CA LYS A 155 -22.00 -18.29 -18.43
C LYS A 155 -21.08 -18.77 -19.54
N ASP A 156 -20.57 -17.85 -20.34
CA ASP A 156 -19.88 -18.17 -21.58
C ASP A 156 -18.35 -18.37 -21.39
N GLY A 157 -17.82 -18.00 -20.22
CA GLY A 157 -16.39 -18.12 -19.86
C GLY A 157 -15.51 -17.10 -20.56
#